data_AF-A0A7V8R082-F1
#
_entry.id   AF-A0A7V8R082-F1
#
_cell.length_a   1.000
_cell.length_b   1.000
_cell.length_c   1.000
_cell.angle_alpha   90.00
_cell.angle_beta   90.00
_cell.angle_gamma   90.00
#
_symmetry.space_group_name_H-M   'P 1'
#
loop_
_entity.id
_entity.type
_entity.pdbx_description
1 polymer ?
#
loop_
_entity_poly.entity_id
_entity_poly.type
_entity_poly.pdbx_seq_one_letter_code
_entity_poly.pdbx_strand_id
1 'polypeptide(L)'
;MLRILTRDMLETDRHAFDEMFRARAAVFRDRLGWQVDVKDQWERDRYDEAEDPVYLVTQRPSGTLTGSLRLLPTTGATMLKSEFRHFFDQPIDVDSPTTWECTRFCVHPLAGHIDQHSSRAVATELLSGLCDLALDTGIESIVAVYDVAMIGVYRRIGWRPTPLARSRPEIGNLYVGLWDVTADNCRTLRVNLSRLLEQAPSNPAKALVDGRMR
;
A
#
# COMPACT_ATOMS: atom_id res chain seq x y z
N MET A 1 3.89 13.21 -2.53
CA MET A 1 3.81 13.17 -4.01
C MET A 1 3.77 11.72 -4.44
N LEU A 2 2.84 11.35 -5.32
CA LEU A 2 2.75 10.01 -5.87
C LEU A 2 3.68 9.85 -7.08
N ARG A 3 4.22 8.65 -7.23
CA ARG A 3 5.07 8.26 -8.35
C ARG A 3 4.81 6.80 -8.69
N ILE A 4 4.81 6.49 -9.99
CA ILE A 4 4.75 5.13 -10.50
C ILE A 4 6.18 4.67 -10.79
N LEU A 5 6.52 3.44 -10.39
CA LEU A 5 7.73 2.76 -10.78
C LEU A 5 7.36 1.47 -11.51
N THR A 6 8.06 1.17 -12.59
CA THR A 6 7.91 -0.06 -13.38
C THR A 6 9.26 -0.76 -13.47
N ARG A 7 9.26 -2.04 -13.81
CA ARG A 7 10.46 -2.89 -13.78
C ARG A 7 11.62 -2.35 -14.66
N ASP A 8 11.31 -1.76 -15.80
CA ASP A 8 12.26 -1.12 -16.71
C ASP A 8 12.98 0.09 -16.10
N MET A 9 12.42 0.69 -15.06
CA MET A 9 13.04 1.80 -14.32
C MET A 9 14.04 1.34 -13.25
N LEU A 10 14.25 0.02 -13.07
CA LEU A 10 15.11 -0.51 -12.02
C LEU A 10 16.53 0.07 -12.08
N GLU A 11 17.06 0.32 -13.28
CA GLU A 11 18.39 0.89 -13.45
C GLU A 11 18.43 2.42 -13.35
N THR A 12 17.43 3.10 -13.90
CA THR A 12 17.36 4.58 -13.89
C THR A 12 16.99 5.13 -12.52
N ASP A 13 16.24 4.36 -11.73
CA ASP A 13 15.69 4.74 -10.44
C ASP A 13 16.14 3.81 -9.30
N ARG A 14 17.37 3.29 -9.41
CA ARG A 14 17.98 2.39 -8.42
C ARG A 14 17.77 2.82 -6.98
N HIS A 15 17.88 4.11 -6.69
CA HIS A 15 17.68 4.63 -5.33
C HIS A 15 16.25 4.39 -4.81
N ALA A 16 15.23 4.64 -5.63
CA ALA A 16 13.84 4.45 -5.23
C ALA A 16 13.52 2.97 -5.01
N PHE A 17 14.06 2.08 -5.85
CA PHE A 17 13.91 0.64 -5.67
C PHE A 17 14.64 0.12 -4.42
N ASP A 18 15.88 0.57 -4.18
CA ASP A 18 16.63 0.21 -2.96
C ASP A 18 15.87 0.64 -1.71
N GLU A 19 15.40 1.89 -1.67
CA GLU A 19 14.63 2.43 -0.55
C GLU A 19 13.33 1.64 -0.33
N MET A 20 12.59 1.36 -1.40
CA MET A 20 11.34 0.58 -1.34
C MET A 20 11.58 -0.84 -0.80
N PHE A 21 12.53 -1.60 -1.35
CA PHE A 21 12.75 -2.99 -0.94
C PHE A 21 13.31 -3.10 0.49
N ARG A 22 14.14 -2.14 0.92
CA ARG A 22 14.59 -2.05 2.32
C ARG A 22 13.45 -1.72 3.27
N ALA A 23 12.60 -0.77 2.90
CA ALA A 23 11.44 -0.40 3.71
C ALA A 23 10.45 -1.56 3.84
N ARG A 24 10.25 -2.33 2.75
CA ARG A 24 9.47 -3.57 2.78
C ARG A 24 10.04 -4.58 3.78
N ALA A 25 11.36 -4.82 3.80
CA ALA A 25 11.99 -5.70 4.79
C ALA A 25 11.74 -5.22 6.23
N ALA A 26 11.93 -3.92 6.48
CA ALA A 26 11.69 -3.34 7.79
C ALA A 26 10.22 -3.45 8.25
N VAL A 27 9.26 -3.38 7.33
CA VAL A 27 7.83 -3.53 7.67
C VAL A 27 7.44 -5.00 7.82
N PHE A 28 7.65 -5.81 6.79
CA PHE A 28 7.09 -7.16 6.76
C PHE A 28 7.87 -8.13 7.65
N ARG A 29 9.21 -8.12 7.60
CA ARG A 29 10.03 -8.97 8.45
C ARG A 29 10.15 -8.38 9.86
N ASP A 30 10.68 -7.15 9.98
CA ASP A 30 11.13 -6.65 11.29
C ASP A 30 9.97 -6.20 12.20
N ARG A 31 8.95 -5.54 11.63
CA ARG A 31 7.79 -5.05 12.40
C ARG A 31 6.66 -6.06 12.51
N LEU A 32 6.31 -6.74 11.42
CA LEU A 32 5.16 -7.66 11.38
C LEU A 32 5.54 -9.12 11.66
N GLY A 33 6.83 -9.47 11.62
CA GLY A 33 7.30 -10.83 11.90
C GLY A 33 6.92 -11.85 10.83
N TRP A 34 6.57 -11.41 9.63
CA TRP A 34 6.20 -12.30 8.53
C TRP A 34 7.42 -13.07 8.03
N GLN A 35 7.20 -14.33 7.64
CA GLN A 35 8.21 -15.14 6.97
C GLN A 35 8.27 -14.69 5.50
N VAL A 36 9.22 -13.81 5.20
CA VAL A 36 9.44 -13.25 3.86
C VAL A 36 10.91 -13.39 3.47
N ASP A 37 11.16 -13.52 2.17
CA ASP A 37 12.53 -13.62 1.65
C ASP A 37 13.20 -12.25 1.68
N VAL A 38 14.30 -12.15 2.44
CA VAL A 38 15.14 -10.95 2.46
C VAL A 38 16.57 -11.30 2.10
N LYS A 39 17.07 -10.69 1.04
CA LYS A 39 18.45 -10.83 0.57
C LYS A 39 19.08 -9.45 0.42
N ASP A 40 20.30 -9.26 0.93
CA ASP A 40 21.01 -7.98 0.87
C ASP A 40 20.18 -6.78 1.41
N GLN A 41 19.38 -7.04 2.46
CA GLN A 41 18.41 -6.11 3.07
C GLN A 41 17.17 -5.79 2.23
N TRP A 42 17.01 -6.40 1.07
CA TRP A 42 15.83 -6.22 0.21
C TRP A 42 14.83 -7.33 0.44
N GLU A 43 13.60 -6.96 0.82
CA GLU A 43 12.47 -7.88 0.68
C GLU A 43 11.98 -7.81 -0.76
N ARG A 44 12.23 -8.88 -1.50
CA ARG A 44 11.89 -9.04 -2.91
C ARG A 44 11.52 -10.50 -3.13
N ASP A 45 10.37 -10.74 -3.75
CA ASP A 45 9.86 -12.08 -4.00
C ASP A 45 9.86 -12.40 -5.51
N ARG A 46 9.43 -13.61 -5.88
CA ARG A 46 9.39 -14.04 -7.29
C ARG A 46 8.54 -13.13 -8.18
N TYR A 47 7.54 -12.44 -7.65
CA TYR A 47 6.66 -11.60 -8.48
C TYR A 47 7.33 -10.28 -8.82
N ASP A 48 8.22 -9.79 -7.96
CA ASP A 48 9.06 -8.64 -8.28
C ASP A 48 10.10 -8.97 -9.37
N GLU A 49 10.44 -10.25 -9.56
CA GLU A 49 11.52 -10.73 -10.45
C GLU A 49 11.03 -11.28 -11.79
N ALA A 50 9.97 -12.08 -11.76
CA ALA A 50 9.51 -12.86 -12.89
C ALA A 50 8.37 -12.17 -13.65
N GLU A 51 7.58 -11.33 -12.97
CA GLU A 51 6.41 -10.66 -13.54
C GLU A 51 6.76 -9.22 -14.00
N ASP A 52 5.72 -8.47 -14.40
CA ASP A 52 5.80 -7.05 -14.74
C ASP A 52 4.97 -6.20 -13.75
N PRO A 53 5.43 -6.04 -12.50
CA PRO A 53 4.70 -5.31 -11.48
C PRO A 53 4.73 -3.79 -11.73
N VAL A 54 3.59 -3.16 -11.45
CA VAL A 54 3.51 -1.70 -11.30
C VAL A 54 3.57 -1.37 -9.82
N TYR A 55 4.52 -0.52 -9.42
CA TYR A 55 4.59 -0.03 -8.06
C TYR A 55 4.07 1.39 -7.99
N LEU A 56 3.25 1.67 -6.98
CA LEU A 56 2.88 3.02 -6.62
C LEU A 56 3.60 3.39 -5.34
N VAL A 57 4.35 4.48 -5.36
CA VAL A 57 5.11 4.97 -4.21
C VAL A 57 4.70 6.40 -3.90
N THR A 58 4.71 6.74 -2.61
CA THR A 58 4.61 8.12 -2.13
C THR A 58 5.98 8.60 -1.70
N GLN A 59 6.28 9.87 -1.96
CA GLN A 59 7.54 10.49 -1.60
C GLN A 59 7.35 11.92 -1.08
N ARG A 60 8.27 12.34 -0.21
CA ARG A 60 8.43 13.73 0.23
C ARG A 60 8.99 14.59 -0.91
N PRO A 61 8.90 15.93 -0.81
CA PRO A 61 9.58 16.83 -1.75
C PRO A 61 11.09 16.60 -1.86
N SER A 62 11.73 16.03 -0.82
CA SER A 62 13.14 15.62 -0.83
C SER A 62 13.45 14.42 -1.71
N GLY A 63 12.44 13.71 -2.23
CA GLY A 63 12.59 12.45 -2.96
C GLY A 63 12.59 11.20 -2.07
N THR A 64 12.60 11.36 -0.74
CA THR A 64 12.51 10.25 0.22
C THR A 64 11.15 9.58 0.13
N LEU A 65 11.12 8.26 -0.06
CA LEU A 65 9.90 7.48 -0.07
C LEU A 65 9.28 7.42 1.33
N THR A 66 7.96 7.39 1.36
CA THR A 66 7.16 7.35 2.59
C THR A 66 6.25 6.14 2.63
N GLY A 67 6.00 5.49 1.51
CA GLY A 67 5.13 4.35 1.40
C GLY A 67 5.13 3.76 0.00
N SER A 68 4.69 2.52 -0.12
CA SER A 68 4.61 1.81 -1.38
C SER A 68 3.48 0.78 -1.41
N LEU A 69 3.06 0.40 -2.61
CA LEU A 69 2.28 -0.81 -2.90
C LEU A 69 2.68 -1.37 -4.26
N ARG A 70 2.35 -2.64 -4.51
CA ARG A 70 2.59 -3.36 -5.76
C ARG A 70 1.26 -3.79 -6.38
N LEU A 71 1.15 -3.65 -7.70
CA LEU A 71 0.01 -4.07 -8.51
C LEU A 71 0.43 -5.11 -9.55
N LEU A 72 -0.38 -6.14 -9.70
CA LEU A 72 -0.26 -7.16 -10.75
C LEU A 72 -1.63 -7.44 -11.38
N PRO A 73 -1.72 -7.66 -12.70
CA PRO A 73 -2.97 -8.04 -13.33
C PRO A 73 -3.40 -9.43 -12.86
N THR A 74 -4.69 -9.62 -12.56
CA THR A 74 -5.18 -10.92 -12.06
C THR A 74 -5.20 -12.00 -13.13
N THR A 75 -5.04 -11.65 -14.41
CA THR A 75 -4.84 -12.60 -15.53
C THR A 75 -3.49 -13.30 -15.49
N GLY A 76 -2.53 -12.77 -14.73
CA GLY A 76 -1.19 -13.34 -14.55
C GLY A 76 -1.04 -14.14 -13.26
N ALA A 77 0.21 -14.37 -12.86
CA ALA A 77 0.53 -14.98 -11.58
C ALA A 77 0.36 -13.96 -10.44
N THR A 78 -0.43 -14.33 -9.43
CA THR A 78 -0.71 -13.49 -8.25
C THR A 78 -0.48 -14.27 -6.96
N MET A 79 -0.33 -13.57 -5.84
CA MET A 79 -0.20 -14.21 -4.53
C MET A 79 -1.49 -14.91 -4.13
N LEU A 80 -2.65 -14.34 -4.45
CA LEU A 80 -3.96 -14.90 -4.19
C LEU A 80 -4.15 -16.27 -4.86
N LYS A 81 -3.70 -16.41 -6.12
CA LYS A 81 -3.76 -17.68 -6.87
C LYS A 81 -2.76 -18.74 -6.39
N SER A 82 -1.75 -18.36 -5.60
CA SER A 82 -0.68 -19.26 -5.16
C SER A 82 -0.52 -19.26 -3.63
N GLU A 83 0.29 -18.36 -3.06
CA GLU A 83 0.61 -18.34 -1.63
C GLU A 83 -0.64 -18.36 -0.73
N PHE A 84 -1.68 -17.62 -1.09
CA PHE A 84 -2.90 -17.52 -0.28
C PHE A 84 -3.99 -18.50 -0.69
N ARG A 85 -3.80 -19.29 -1.75
CA ARG A 85 -4.83 -20.20 -2.28
C ARG A 85 -5.38 -21.13 -1.21
N HIS A 86 -4.50 -21.64 -0.35
CA HIS A 86 -4.85 -22.61 0.68
C HIS A 86 -5.33 -21.96 1.99
N PHE A 87 -5.43 -20.63 2.06
CA PHE A 87 -5.85 -19.95 3.29
C PHE A 87 -7.37 -19.95 3.45
N PHE A 88 -8.12 -20.16 2.37
CA PHE A 88 -9.58 -20.01 2.31
C PHE A 88 -10.23 -21.34 1.91
N ASP A 89 -11.41 -21.62 2.48
CA ASP A 89 -12.16 -22.85 2.16
C ASP A 89 -12.75 -22.84 0.75
N GLN A 90 -13.14 -21.65 0.29
CA GLN A 90 -13.72 -21.46 -1.04
C GLN A 90 -12.65 -20.98 -2.02
N PRO A 91 -12.62 -21.52 -3.26
CA PRO A 91 -11.78 -21.01 -4.31
C PRO A 91 -12.09 -19.53 -4.55
N ILE A 92 -11.05 -18.70 -4.55
CA ILE A 92 -11.16 -17.30 -4.93
C ILE A 92 -10.67 -17.17 -6.35
N ASP A 93 -11.61 -17.26 -7.29
CA ASP A 93 -11.34 -17.16 -8.71
C ASP A 93 -11.54 -15.72 -9.17
N VAL A 94 -10.46 -14.95 -9.10
CA VAL A 94 -10.40 -13.60 -9.66
C VAL A 94 -9.41 -13.65 -10.80
N ASP A 95 -9.95 -13.63 -12.01
CA ASP A 95 -9.22 -13.65 -13.27
C ASP A 95 -9.93 -12.71 -14.24
N SER A 96 -9.47 -11.46 -14.27
CA SER A 96 -10.07 -10.42 -15.13
C SER A 96 -9.01 -9.44 -15.61
N PRO A 97 -9.04 -9.02 -16.88
CA PRO A 97 -8.16 -7.97 -17.38
C PRO A 97 -8.41 -6.61 -16.70
N THR A 98 -9.59 -6.40 -16.11
CA THR A 98 -9.97 -5.17 -15.41
C THR A 98 -9.88 -5.29 -13.88
N THR A 99 -9.36 -6.41 -13.36
CA THR A 99 -9.10 -6.59 -11.92
C THR A 99 -7.61 -6.81 -11.67
N TRP A 100 -7.05 -6.02 -10.74
CA TRP A 100 -5.63 -6.10 -10.39
C TRP A 100 -5.46 -6.45 -8.91
N GLU A 101 -4.46 -7.28 -8.61
CA GLU A 101 -4.09 -7.63 -7.24
C GLU A 101 -3.18 -6.56 -6.65
N CYS A 102 -3.55 -6.01 -5.49
CA CYS A 102 -2.69 -5.15 -4.69
C CYS A 102 -2.01 -5.94 -3.57
N THR A 103 -0.67 -5.90 -3.55
CA THR A 103 0.17 -6.54 -2.53
C THR A 103 1.21 -5.55 -2.02
N ARG A 104 1.89 -5.91 -0.92
CA ARG A 104 3.01 -5.13 -0.35
C ARG A 104 2.65 -3.66 -0.05
N PHE A 105 1.38 -3.39 0.29
CA PHE A 105 0.95 -2.10 0.80
C PHE A 105 1.60 -1.83 2.17
N CYS A 106 2.47 -0.84 2.24
CA CYS A 106 3.11 -0.44 3.49
C CYS A 106 3.42 1.06 3.55
N VAL A 107 3.37 1.59 4.77
CA VAL A 107 3.95 2.89 5.12
C VAL A 107 5.39 2.63 5.55
N HIS A 108 6.33 3.30 4.91
CA HIS A 108 7.76 3.12 5.17
C HIS A 108 8.12 3.65 6.57
N PRO A 109 9.03 2.98 7.29
CA PRO A 109 9.58 3.52 8.52
C PRO A 109 10.42 4.76 8.18
N LEU A 110 10.02 5.92 8.68
CA LEU A 110 10.84 7.13 8.54
C LEU A 110 11.92 7.16 9.60
N ALA A 111 12.99 7.92 9.37
CA ALA A 111 13.97 8.24 10.39
C ALA A 111 13.29 9.05 11.52
N GLY A 112 12.77 8.35 12.54
CA GLY A 112 11.98 8.90 13.64
C GLY A 112 10.62 8.23 13.82
N HIS A 113 9.92 8.56 14.90
CA HIS A 113 8.55 8.09 15.10
C HIS A 113 7.60 8.86 14.18
N ILE A 114 7.06 8.18 13.16
CA ILE A 114 5.90 8.70 12.44
C ILE A 114 4.68 8.58 13.35
N ASP A 115 4.00 9.69 13.60
CA ASP A 115 2.77 9.64 14.37
C ASP A 115 1.64 8.94 13.57
N GLN A 116 0.55 8.60 14.25
CA GLN A 116 -0.57 7.90 13.63
C GLN A 116 -1.27 8.73 12.52
N HIS A 117 -1.28 10.05 12.65
CA HIS A 117 -1.86 10.95 11.66
C HIS A 117 -1.03 10.95 10.39
N SER A 118 0.29 11.11 10.51
CA SER A 118 1.23 11.06 9.38
C SER A 118 1.19 9.70 8.67
N SER A 119 1.12 8.59 9.41
CA SER A 119 0.95 7.24 8.83
C SER A 119 -0.34 7.12 8.02
N ARG A 120 -1.44 7.66 8.57
CA ARG A 120 -2.74 7.66 7.90
C ARG A 120 -2.72 8.53 6.65
N ALA A 121 -1.99 9.64 6.65
CA ALA A 121 -1.85 10.51 5.49
C ALA A 121 -1.18 9.77 4.33
N VAL A 122 -0.05 9.11 4.59
CA VAL A 122 0.64 8.28 3.59
C VAL A 122 -0.27 7.17 3.07
N ALA A 123 -0.93 6.43 3.97
CA ALA A 123 -1.85 5.37 3.58
C ALA A 123 -3.01 5.88 2.70
N THR A 124 -3.56 7.04 3.04
CA THR A 124 -4.64 7.68 2.28
C THR A 124 -4.14 8.19 0.93
N GLU A 125 -2.92 8.74 0.88
CA GLU A 125 -2.28 9.21 -0.37
C GLU A 125 -2.06 8.03 -1.33
N LEU A 126 -1.49 6.92 -0.86
CA LEU A 126 -1.31 5.69 -1.65
C LEU A 126 -2.63 5.15 -2.20
N LEU A 127 -3.65 5.01 -1.35
CA LEU A 127 -4.93 4.44 -1.79
C LEU A 127 -5.73 5.40 -2.68
N SER A 128 -5.63 6.72 -2.45
CA SER A 128 -6.18 7.72 -3.36
C SER A 128 -5.50 7.65 -4.73
N GLY A 129 -4.16 7.56 -4.75
CA GLY A 129 -3.39 7.39 -5.98
C GLY A 129 -3.70 6.10 -6.71
N LEU A 130 -3.92 5.01 -5.97
CA LEU A 130 -4.33 3.73 -6.54
C LEU A 130 -5.71 3.83 -7.21
N CYS A 131 -6.70 4.43 -6.55
CA CYS A 131 -8.02 4.63 -7.15
C CYS A 131 -7.94 5.47 -8.42
N ASP A 132 -7.18 6.58 -8.37
CA ASP A 132 -7.01 7.49 -9.50
C ASP A 132 -6.32 6.79 -10.67
N LEU A 133 -5.21 6.10 -10.43
CA LEU A 133 -4.51 5.31 -11.43
C LEU A 133 -5.43 4.25 -12.06
N ALA A 134 -6.16 3.52 -11.23
CA ALA A 134 -7.05 2.47 -11.68
C ALA A 134 -8.18 3.03 -12.57
N LEU A 135 -8.80 4.13 -12.14
CA LEU A 135 -9.87 4.80 -12.88
C LEU A 135 -9.37 5.32 -14.24
N ASP A 136 -8.20 5.95 -14.26
CA ASP A 136 -7.62 6.55 -15.47
C ASP A 136 -7.11 5.49 -16.47
N THR A 137 -6.87 4.25 -16.03
CA THR A 137 -6.34 3.15 -16.86
C THR A 137 -7.37 2.07 -17.18
N GLY A 138 -8.62 2.24 -16.73
CA GLY A 138 -9.70 1.28 -17.01
C GLY A 138 -9.70 0.03 -16.12
N ILE A 139 -8.98 0.06 -14.99
CA ILE A 139 -9.07 -0.98 -13.96
C ILE A 139 -10.34 -0.71 -13.15
N GLU A 140 -11.26 -1.68 -13.14
CA GLU A 140 -12.58 -1.56 -12.52
C GLU A 140 -12.58 -2.01 -11.05
N SER A 141 -11.65 -2.87 -10.68
CA SER A 141 -11.56 -3.38 -9.31
C SER A 141 -10.14 -3.74 -8.88
N ILE A 142 -9.89 -3.59 -7.58
CA ILE A 142 -8.66 -4.04 -6.92
C ILE A 142 -9.01 -5.19 -5.97
N VAL A 143 -8.27 -6.29 -6.05
CA VAL A 143 -8.35 -7.39 -5.08
C VAL A 143 -7.13 -7.39 -4.18
N ALA A 144 -7.29 -7.67 -2.89
CA ALA A 144 -6.16 -7.84 -1.97
C ALA A 144 -6.50 -8.76 -0.80
N VAL A 145 -5.47 -9.39 -0.25
CA VAL A 145 -5.52 -10.06 1.05
C VAL A 145 -5.09 -9.09 2.14
N TYR A 146 -5.88 -8.96 3.21
CA TYR A 146 -5.61 -8.03 4.30
C TYR A 146 -5.96 -8.62 5.67
N ASP A 147 -5.23 -8.18 6.70
CA ASP A 147 -5.53 -8.53 8.10
C ASP A 147 -6.75 -7.77 8.63
N VAL A 148 -7.53 -8.40 9.51
CA VAL A 148 -8.72 -7.81 10.15
C VAL A 148 -8.47 -6.42 10.76
N ALA A 149 -7.25 -6.13 11.24
CA ALA A 149 -6.87 -4.82 11.78
C ALA A 149 -7.00 -3.69 10.74
N MET A 150 -6.91 -4.01 9.45
CA MET A 150 -7.02 -3.04 8.35
C MET A 150 -8.46 -2.58 8.09
N ILE A 151 -9.49 -3.31 8.55
CA ILE A 151 -10.90 -2.92 8.35
C ILE A 151 -11.15 -1.50 8.89
N GLY A 152 -10.63 -1.21 10.08
CA GLY A 152 -10.76 0.11 10.68
C GLY A 152 -9.98 1.19 9.94
N VAL A 153 -8.86 0.83 9.29
CA VAL A 153 -8.05 1.74 8.48
C VAL A 153 -8.81 2.11 7.20
N TYR A 154 -9.24 1.13 6.41
CA TYR A 154 -10.02 1.34 5.19
C TYR A 154 -11.30 2.14 5.44
N ARG A 155 -11.98 1.88 6.56
CA ARG A 155 -13.16 2.66 6.97
C ARG A 155 -12.85 4.14 7.18
N ARG A 156 -11.72 4.48 7.80
CA ARG A 156 -11.32 5.88 8.07
C ARG A 156 -10.82 6.58 6.81
N ILE A 157 -10.17 5.83 5.92
CA ILE A 157 -9.71 6.32 4.62
C ILE A 157 -10.89 6.61 3.69
N GLY A 158 -11.99 5.86 3.82
CA GLY A 158 -13.22 6.07 3.08
C GLY A 158 -13.39 5.17 1.85
N TRP A 159 -12.55 4.14 1.70
CA TRP A 159 -12.64 3.17 0.61
C TRP A 159 -12.58 1.76 1.18
N ARG A 160 -13.76 1.13 1.29
CA ARG A 160 -13.93 -0.16 1.95
C ARG A 160 -14.03 -1.28 0.91
N PRO A 161 -13.43 -2.45 1.19
CA PRO A 161 -13.66 -3.61 0.35
C PRO A 161 -15.04 -4.21 0.58
N THR A 162 -15.58 -4.83 -0.45
CA THR A 162 -16.54 -5.92 -0.35
C THR A 162 -15.77 -7.19 0.05
N PRO A 163 -16.01 -7.78 1.24
CA PRO A 163 -15.32 -9.00 1.64
C PRO A 163 -15.76 -10.18 0.76
N LEU A 164 -14.80 -10.87 0.15
CA LEU A 164 -15.05 -12.05 -0.66
C LEU A 164 -14.89 -13.34 0.14
N ALA A 165 -13.91 -13.38 1.04
CA ALA A 165 -13.65 -14.55 1.87
C ALA A 165 -12.91 -14.18 3.16
N ARG A 166 -12.95 -15.11 4.12
CA ARG A 166 -12.18 -15.07 5.36
C ARG A 166 -11.32 -16.32 5.43
N SER A 167 -10.08 -16.16 5.89
CA SER A 167 -9.19 -17.30 6.07
C SER A 167 -9.73 -18.28 7.10
N ARG A 168 -9.29 -19.53 6.99
CA ARG A 168 -9.53 -20.55 8.01
C ARG A 168 -8.98 -20.10 9.37
N PRO A 169 -9.65 -20.42 10.49
CA PRO A 169 -9.26 -19.92 11.81
C PRO A 169 -7.82 -20.26 12.20
N GLU A 170 -7.29 -21.42 11.78
CA GLU A 170 -5.93 -21.87 12.07
C GLU A 170 -4.84 -21.05 11.37
N ILE A 171 -5.18 -20.35 10.27
CA ILE A 171 -4.27 -19.47 9.55
C ILE A 171 -4.19 -18.09 10.22
N GLY A 172 -5.31 -17.64 10.80
CA GLY A 172 -5.43 -16.33 11.44
C GLY A 172 -6.66 -15.56 10.97
N ASN A 173 -6.58 -14.23 11.03
CA ASN A 173 -7.69 -13.32 10.72
C ASN A 173 -7.45 -12.52 9.44
N LEU A 174 -7.26 -13.23 8.33
CA LEU A 174 -7.09 -12.63 7.01
C LEU A 174 -8.42 -12.63 6.24
N TYR A 175 -8.57 -11.65 5.37
CA TYR A 175 -9.71 -11.51 4.47
C TYR A 175 -9.22 -11.29 3.04
N VAL A 176 -10.00 -11.76 2.08
CA VAL A 176 -9.91 -11.26 0.70
C VAL A 176 -10.96 -10.19 0.53
N GLY A 177 -10.56 -9.03 0.01
CA GLY A 177 -11.48 -7.93 -0.32
C GLY A 177 -11.39 -7.54 -1.77
N LEU A 178 -12.51 -7.09 -2.31
CA LEU A 178 -12.62 -6.44 -3.61
C LEU A 178 -13.01 -4.98 -3.41
N TRP A 179 -12.23 -4.06 -3.96
CA TRP A 179 -12.53 -2.63 -3.97
C TRP A 179 -12.98 -2.23 -5.36
N ASP A 180 -14.20 -1.72 -5.46
CA ASP A 180 -14.68 -1.13 -6.71
C ASP A 180 -13.98 0.20 -6.96
N VAL A 181 -13.58 0.41 -8.22
CA VAL A 181 -12.96 1.65 -8.68
C VAL A 181 -14.03 2.45 -9.39
N THR A 182 -14.47 3.54 -8.75
CA THR A 182 -15.51 4.41 -9.28
C THR A 182 -15.12 5.87 -9.09
N ALA A 183 -15.65 6.75 -9.93
CA ALA A 183 -15.43 8.18 -9.80
C ALA A 183 -15.83 8.73 -8.41
N ASP A 184 -16.87 8.16 -7.80
CA ASP A 184 -17.32 8.54 -6.46
C ASP A 184 -16.37 8.05 -5.35
N ASN A 185 -15.81 6.84 -5.48
CA ASN A 185 -14.78 6.34 -4.56
C ASN A 185 -13.53 7.21 -4.64
N CYS A 186 -13.06 7.54 -5.84
CA CYS A 186 -11.87 8.39 -6.00
C CYS A 186 -12.14 9.82 -5.51
N ARG A 187 -13.33 10.38 -5.74
CA ARG A 187 -13.74 11.68 -5.16
C ARG A 187 -13.71 11.65 -3.63
N THR A 188 -14.25 10.59 -3.02
CA THR A 188 -14.25 10.41 -1.56
C THR A 188 -12.83 10.37 -1.00
N LEU A 189 -11.95 9.60 -1.63
CA LEU A 189 -10.55 9.48 -1.24
C LEU A 189 -9.82 10.82 -1.31
N ARG A 190 -9.97 11.57 -2.41
CA ARG A 190 -9.37 12.91 -2.55
C ARG A 190 -9.87 13.88 -1.47
N VAL A 191 -11.18 13.91 -1.19
CA VAL A 191 -11.74 14.77 -0.14
C VAL A 191 -11.19 14.40 1.24
N ASN A 192 -11.09 13.12 1.56
CA ASN A 192 -10.56 12.66 2.82
C ASN A 192 -9.05 12.94 2.94
N LEU A 193 -8.29 12.79 1.85
CA LEU A 193 -6.89 13.16 1.79
C LEU A 193 -6.69 14.65 2.06
N SER A 194 -7.43 15.53 1.37
CA SER A 194 -7.33 16.98 1.57
C SER A 194 -7.61 17.37 3.02
N ARG A 195 -8.70 16.87 3.60
CA ARG A 195 -9.03 17.12 5.02
C ARG A 195 -7.94 16.64 5.97
N LEU A 196 -7.32 15.50 5.65
CA LEU A 196 -6.27 14.93 6.48
C LEU A 196 -5.00 15.78 6.43
N LEU A 197 -4.63 16.28 5.24
CA LEU A 197 -3.49 17.17 5.06
C LEU A 197 -3.72 18.55 5.70
N GLU A 198 -4.95 19.08 5.66
CA GLU A 198 -5.32 20.33 6.35
C GLU A 198 -5.21 20.24 7.88
N GLN A 199 -5.46 19.05 8.44
CA GLN A 199 -5.38 18.78 9.88
C GLN A 199 -3.96 18.49 10.37
N ALA A 200 -2.97 18.44 9.47
CA ALA A 200 -1.59 18.20 9.86
C ALA A 200 -1.08 19.40 10.68
N PRO A 201 -0.45 19.17 11.85
CA PRO A 201 0.08 20.26 12.65
C PRO A 201 1.07 21.10 11.84
N SER A 202 0.88 22.42 11.88
CA SER A 202 1.72 23.40 11.20
C SER A 202 3.11 23.46 11.83
N ASN A 203 4.00 22.57 11.39
CA ASN A 203 5.45 22.58 11.62
C ASN A 203 5.91 22.64 13.10
N PRO A 204 6.59 21.61 13.66
CA PRO A 204 7.17 21.68 15.00
C PRO A 204 8.26 22.77 15.14
N ALA A 205 8.75 23.36 14.05
CA ALA A 205 9.76 24.42 14.10
C ALA A 205 9.28 25.78 14.66
N LYS A 206 7.99 25.98 14.90
CA LYS A 206 7.48 27.21 15.55
C LYS A 206 7.40 27.14 17.08
N ALA A 207 7.53 25.97 17.69
CA ALA A 207 7.39 25.82 19.15
C ALA A 207 8.66 26.22 19.95
N LEU A 208 9.78 26.54 19.28
CA LEU A 208 11.05 26.91 19.92
C LEU A 208 11.33 28.42 19.95
N VAL A 209 10.46 29.26 19.38
CA VAL A 209 10.67 30.72 19.34
C VAL A 209 9.91 31.46 20.45
N ASP A 210 8.87 30.89 21.03
CA ASP A 210 8.09 31.54 22.12
C ASP A 210 8.58 31.22 23.53
N GLY A 211 9.76 30.60 23.67
CA GLY A 211 10.36 30.21 24.96
C GLY A 211 11.31 31.23 25.59
N ARG A 212 11.25 32.53 25.24
CA ARG A 212 12.00 33.60 25.94
C ARG A 212 11.11 34.81 26.24
N MET A 213 10.52 34.81 27.43
CA MET A 213 10.50 35.94 28.36
C MET A 213 9.65 35.58 29.58
N ARG A 214 10.30 35.13 30.66
CA ARG A 214 10.25 35.70 32.02
C ARG A 214 11.03 34.81 32.98
#